data_AF-A0A975EPZ7-F1
#
_entry.id   AF-A0A975EPZ7-F1
#
_cell.length_a   1.000
_cell.length_b   1.000
_cell.length_c   1.000
_cell.angle_alpha   90.00
_cell.angle_beta   90.00
_cell.angle_gamma   90.00
#
_symmetry.space_group_name_H-M   'P 1'
#
loop_
_entity.id
_entity.type
_entity.pdbx_description
1 polymer ?
#
loop_
_entity_poly.entity_id
_entity_poly.type
_entity_poly.pdbx_seq_one_letter_code
_entity_poly.pdbx_strand_id
1 'polypeptide(L)'
;MFADFLKRLTAPDPEPLNDGDARLALTALLVRIARADGDYAQAEIDRIDRITAARYGLSAFEASALRKEAETLETEAPDTVRFTRAIKDAVPFEGRIAVIESLWQVVLADGERDAEEDSLVRLAANLLGINDRDSALARQRVSK
;
A
#
# COMPACT_ATOMS: atom_id res chain seq x y z
N MET A 1 6.19 3.02 -19.94
CA MET A 1 5.91 3.51 -18.58
C MET A 1 5.37 2.39 -17.68
N PHE A 2 4.13 1.91 -17.84
CA PHE A 2 3.58 0.83 -17.00
C PHE A 2 4.30 -0.53 -17.16
N ALA A 3 4.54 -0.97 -18.40
CA ALA A 3 5.28 -2.20 -18.68
C ALA A 3 6.75 -2.13 -18.19
N ASP A 4 7.36 -0.94 -18.24
CA ASP A 4 8.72 -0.71 -17.73
C ASP A 4 8.76 -0.81 -16.20
N PHE A 5 7.74 -0.27 -15.54
CA PHE A 5 7.58 -0.39 -14.09
C PHE A 5 7.37 -1.85 -13.65
N LEU A 6 6.48 -2.59 -14.32
CA LEU A 6 6.31 -4.03 -14.07
C LEU A 6 7.61 -4.81 -14.31
N LYS A 7 8.35 -4.47 -15.37
CA LYS A 7 9.66 -5.06 -15.66
C LYS A 7 10.69 -4.75 -14.57
N ARG A 8 10.71 -3.53 -14.03
CA ARG A 8 11.55 -3.15 -12.88
C ARG A 8 11.16 -3.93 -11.63
N LEU A 9 9.85 -4.04 -11.32
CA LEU A 9 9.38 -4.82 -10.18
C LEU A 9 9.70 -6.32 -10.29
N THR A 10 9.68 -6.88 -11.49
CA THR A 10 9.89 -8.31 -11.73
C THR A 10 11.35 -8.71 -11.97
N ALA A 11 12.24 -7.73 -12.17
CA ALA A 11 13.67 -7.96 -12.37
C ALA A 11 14.35 -8.52 -11.10
N PRO A 12 15.38 -9.38 -11.26
CA PRO A 12 16.12 -9.95 -10.12
C PRO A 12 16.91 -8.89 -9.33
N ASP A 13 17.35 -7.82 -9.99
CA ASP A 13 18.05 -6.67 -9.39
C ASP A 13 17.48 -5.36 -9.97
N PRO A 14 16.37 -4.85 -9.42
CA PRO A 14 15.72 -3.63 -9.92
C PRO A 14 16.60 -2.40 -9.71
N GLU A 15 16.66 -1.51 -10.70
CA GLU A 15 17.14 -0.15 -10.44
C GLU A 15 16.24 0.54 -9.39
N PRO A 16 16.77 1.46 -8.58
CA PRO A 16 15.96 2.24 -7.64
C PRO A 16 14.79 2.89 -8.35
N LEU A 17 13.60 2.72 -7.78
CA LEU A 17 12.38 3.32 -8.33
C LEU A 17 12.43 4.84 -8.16
N ASN A 18 11.87 5.55 -9.14
CA ASN A 18 11.62 6.98 -8.97
C ASN A 18 10.43 7.21 -8.01
N ASP A 19 10.26 8.45 -7.56
CA ASP A 19 9.20 8.81 -6.60
C ASP A 19 7.78 8.46 -7.10
N GLY A 20 7.54 8.52 -8.41
CA GLY A 20 6.24 8.16 -9.02
C GLY A 20 5.98 6.65 -8.98
N ASP A 21 7.00 5.86 -9.30
CA ASP A 21 7.00 4.40 -9.25
C ASP A 21 6.78 3.90 -7.80
N ALA A 22 7.41 4.56 -6.83
CA ALA A 22 7.22 4.27 -5.40
C ALA A 22 5.82 4.61 -4.90
N ARG A 23 5.29 5.76 -5.34
CA ARG A 23 3.92 6.18 -5.06
C ARG A 23 2.93 5.14 -5.57
N LEU A 24 3.10 4.70 -6.82
CA LEU A 24 2.25 3.69 -7.44
C LEU A 24 2.34 2.34 -6.72
N ALA A 25 3.54 1.91 -6.33
CA ALA A 25 3.76 0.69 -5.55
C ALA A 25 3.05 0.72 -4.18
N LEU A 26 3.12 1.86 -3.48
CA LEU A 26 2.42 2.02 -2.20
C LEU A 26 0.90 1.95 -2.40
N THR A 27 0.37 2.66 -3.39
CA THR A 27 -1.07 2.64 -3.65
C THR A 27 -1.55 1.24 -4.05
N ALA A 28 -0.77 0.50 -4.83
CA ALA A 28 -1.12 -0.88 -5.19
C ALA A 28 -1.09 -1.83 -3.99
N LEU A 29 -0.18 -1.60 -3.04
CA LEU A 29 -0.19 -2.35 -1.78
C LEU A 29 -1.46 -2.05 -0.94
N LEU A 30 -1.92 -0.79 -0.91
CA LEU A 30 -3.18 -0.43 -0.24
C LEU A 30 -4.38 -1.11 -0.90
N VAL A 31 -4.45 -1.09 -2.23
CA VAL A 31 -5.50 -1.75 -3.00
C VAL A 31 -5.49 -3.27 -2.78
N ARG A 32 -4.31 -3.89 -2.71
CA ARG A 32 -4.18 -5.32 -2.46
C ARG A 32 -4.75 -5.73 -1.11
N ILE A 33 -4.50 -4.91 -0.08
CA ILE A 33 -5.03 -5.15 1.27
C ILE A 33 -6.55 -5.04 1.25
N ALA A 34 -7.08 -3.99 0.65
CA ALA A 34 -8.53 -3.77 0.49
C ALA A 34 -9.24 -4.80 -0.41
N ARG A 35 -8.51 -5.70 -1.04
CA ARG A 35 -9.06 -6.78 -1.87
C ARG A 35 -8.81 -8.15 -1.26
N ALA A 36 -8.15 -8.21 -0.11
CA ALA A 36 -7.63 -9.45 0.44
C ALA A 36 -8.76 -10.42 0.80
N ASP A 37 -9.84 -9.91 1.40
CA ASP A 37 -11.02 -10.68 1.80
C ASP A 37 -12.04 -10.91 0.65
N GLY A 38 -11.78 -10.30 -0.52
CA GLY A 38 -12.63 -10.39 -1.70
C GLY A 38 -13.78 -9.38 -1.76
N ASP A 39 -13.94 -8.49 -0.78
CA ASP A 39 -14.93 -7.40 -0.81
C ASP A 39 -14.25 -6.03 -0.82
N TYR A 40 -14.09 -5.48 -2.02
CA TYR A 40 -13.51 -4.15 -2.18
C TYR A 40 -14.58 -3.06 -2.03
N ALA A 41 -14.78 -2.62 -0.81
CA ALA A 41 -15.87 -1.74 -0.42
C ALA A 41 -15.62 -0.26 -0.79
N GLN A 42 -16.70 0.49 -1.00
CA GLN A 42 -16.61 1.93 -1.31
C GLN A 42 -15.92 2.73 -0.19
N ALA A 43 -16.06 2.30 1.06
CA ALA A 43 -15.40 2.95 2.21
C ALA A 43 -13.87 2.85 2.11
N GLU A 44 -13.35 1.72 1.64
CA GLU A 44 -11.92 1.50 1.45
C GLU A 44 -11.40 2.27 0.24
N ILE A 45 -12.15 2.28 -0.86
CA ILE A 45 -11.85 3.09 -2.05
C ILE A 45 -11.68 4.56 -1.66
N ASP A 46 -12.67 5.10 -0.95
CA ASP A 46 -12.66 6.48 -0.48
C ASP A 46 -11.49 6.73 0.47
N ARG A 47 -11.15 5.75 1.32
CA ARG A 47 -10.02 5.84 2.25
C ARG A 47 -8.69 5.87 1.50
N ILE A 48 -8.50 5.01 0.50
CA ILE A 48 -7.29 4.98 -0.35
C ILE A 48 -7.14 6.31 -1.08
N ASP A 49 -8.21 6.84 -1.68
CA ASP A 49 -8.19 8.12 -2.38
C ASP A 49 -7.83 9.27 -1.41
N ARG A 50 -8.35 9.29 -0.18
CA ARG A 50 -7.99 10.29 0.84
C ARG A 50 -6.53 10.17 1.30
N ILE A 51 -6.05 8.96 1.56
CA ILE A 51 -4.66 8.71 1.99
C ILE A 51 -3.69 9.19 0.91
N THR A 52 -3.93 8.81 -0.35
CA THR A 52 -3.04 9.16 -1.46
C THR A 52 -3.10 10.65 -1.78
N ALA A 53 -4.29 11.28 -1.71
CA ALA A 53 -4.42 12.73 -1.84
C ALA A 53 -3.62 13.48 -0.78
N ALA A 54 -3.76 13.11 0.50
CA ALA A 54 -3.06 13.76 1.60
C ALA A 54 -1.54 13.52 1.56
N ARG A 55 -1.11 12.30 1.24
CA ARG A 55 0.32 11.92 1.23
C ARG A 55 1.11 12.59 0.12
N TYR A 56 0.48 12.80 -1.04
CA TYR A 56 1.16 13.27 -2.25
C TYR A 56 0.68 14.66 -2.72
N GLY A 57 -0.21 15.31 -1.98
CA GLY A 57 -0.76 16.62 -2.34
C GLY A 57 -1.59 16.61 -3.62
N LEU A 58 -2.33 15.52 -3.88
CA LEU A 58 -3.11 15.32 -5.10
C LEU A 58 -4.53 15.84 -4.96
N SER A 59 -5.10 16.30 -6.07
CA SER A 59 -6.54 16.52 -6.19
C SER A 59 -7.31 15.18 -6.14
N ALA A 60 -8.61 15.24 -5.87
CA ALA A 60 -9.47 14.04 -5.88
C ALA A 60 -9.43 13.30 -7.23
N PHE A 61 -9.31 14.04 -8.34
CA PHE A 61 -9.19 13.46 -9.67
C PHE A 61 -7.87 12.70 -9.85
N GLU A 62 -6.75 13.30 -9.44
CA GLU A 62 -5.43 12.68 -9.52
C GLU A 62 -5.27 11.48 -8.58
N ALA A 63 -5.86 11.55 -7.38
CA ALA A 63 -5.89 10.43 -6.45
C ALA A 63 -6.67 9.24 -7.01
N SER A 64 -7.87 9.48 -7.57
CA SER A 64 -8.66 8.44 -8.22
C SER A 64 -7.95 7.86 -9.46
N ALA A 65 -7.27 8.70 -10.25
CA ALA A 65 -6.48 8.23 -11.39
C ALA A 65 -5.33 7.31 -10.93
N LEU A 66 -4.58 7.73 -9.91
CA LEU A 66 -3.52 6.93 -9.31
C LEU A 66 -4.04 5.60 -8.76
N ARG A 67 -5.19 5.60 -8.08
CA ARG A 67 -5.81 4.38 -7.57
C ARG A 67 -6.19 3.42 -8.70
N LYS A 68 -6.74 3.91 -9.82
CA LYS A 68 -7.08 3.06 -10.98
C LYS A 68 -5.84 2.44 -11.63
N GLU A 69 -4.75 3.20 -11.73
CA GLU A 69 -3.46 2.66 -12.16
C GLU A 69 -2.96 1.59 -11.19
N ALA A 70 -3.10 1.82 -9.89
CA ALA A 70 -2.72 0.88 -8.84
C ALA A 70 -3.59 -0.38 -8.84
N GLU A 71 -4.88 -0.31 -9.13
CA GLU A 71 -5.79 -1.46 -9.29
C GLU A 71 -5.38 -2.34 -10.47
N THR A 72 -5.04 -1.71 -11.59
CA THR A 72 -4.52 -2.42 -12.77
C THR A 72 -3.20 -3.11 -12.42
N LEU A 73 -2.31 -2.38 -11.74
CA LEU A 73 -1.04 -2.92 -11.28
C LEU A 73 -1.21 -4.07 -10.31
N GLU A 74 -2.12 -3.97 -9.35
CA GLU A 74 -2.39 -5.00 -8.35
C GLU A 74 -2.84 -6.30 -9.01
N THR A 75 -3.71 -6.19 -10.01
CA THR A 75 -4.24 -7.32 -10.79
C THR A 75 -3.14 -8.01 -11.61
N GLU A 76 -2.20 -7.23 -12.16
CA GLU A 76 -1.14 -7.75 -13.05
C GLU A 76 0.16 -8.11 -12.31
N ALA A 77 0.38 -7.61 -11.10
CA ALA A 77 1.63 -7.77 -10.37
C ALA A 77 1.64 -9.02 -9.46
N PRO A 78 2.72 -9.83 -9.49
CA PRO A 78 2.67 -11.21 -9.00
C PRO A 78 2.74 -11.41 -7.47
N ASP A 79 3.31 -10.49 -6.67
CA ASP A 79 3.42 -10.72 -5.19
C ASP A 79 3.68 -9.46 -4.33
N THR A 80 3.27 -9.53 -3.06
CA THR A 80 3.43 -8.48 -2.03
C THR A 80 4.90 -8.17 -1.70
N VAL A 81 5.80 -9.14 -1.94
CA VAL A 81 7.25 -8.99 -1.74
C VAL A 81 7.84 -7.91 -2.65
N ARG A 82 7.38 -7.83 -3.90
CA ARG A 82 7.89 -6.83 -4.85
C ARG A 82 7.44 -5.41 -4.50
N PHE A 83 6.19 -5.24 -4.08
CA PHE A 83 5.70 -3.92 -3.62
C PHE A 83 6.43 -3.46 -2.35
N THR A 84 6.62 -4.35 -1.39
CA THR A 84 7.33 -3.99 -0.15
C THR A 84 8.80 -3.71 -0.38
N ARG A 85 9.47 -4.37 -1.34
CA ARG A 85 10.84 -4.01 -1.77
C ARG A 85 10.87 -2.61 -2.38
N ALA A 86 10.00 -2.34 -3.35
CA ALA A 86 9.84 -1.02 -3.97
C ALA A 86 9.67 0.10 -2.94
N ILE A 87 8.84 -0.14 -1.93
CA ILE A 87 8.60 0.82 -0.85
C ILE A 87 9.84 0.98 0.04
N LYS A 88 10.62 -0.08 0.31
CA LYS A 88 11.85 0.04 1.14
C LYS A 88 12.92 0.91 0.50
N ASP A 89 13.01 0.83 -0.82
CA ASP A 89 14.03 1.55 -1.59
C ASP A 89 13.70 3.04 -1.67
N ALA A 90 12.41 3.38 -1.72
CA ALA A 90 11.95 4.76 -1.79
C ALA A 90 11.65 5.41 -0.42
N VAL A 91 11.28 4.62 0.58
CA VAL A 91 10.86 5.11 1.91
C VAL A 91 11.91 4.76 2.96
N PRO A 92 12.58 5.77 3.56
CA PRO A 92 13.51 5.55 4.65
C PRO A 92 12.81 4.90 5.83
N PHE A 93 13.55 4.18 6.66
CA PHE A 93 13.00 3.40 7.77
C PHE A 93 12.01 4.18 8.65
N GLU A 94 12.34 5.44 8.96
CA GLU A 94 11.52 6.36 9.75
C GLU A 94 10.12 6.61 9.15
N GLY A 95 10.02 6.60 7.81
CA GLY A 95 8.75 6.77 7.10
C GLY A 95 7.92 5.50 6.95
N ARG A 96 8.47 4.33 7.30
CA ARG A 96 7.78 3.04 7.11
C ARG A 96 6.66 2.83 8.12
N ILE A 97 6.75 3.39 9.33
CA ILE A 97 5.63 3.36 10.28
C ILE A 97 4.40 4.07 9.69
N ALA A 98 4.58 5.23 9.03
CA ALA A 98 3.49 5.93 8.37
C ALA A 98 2.90 5.14 7.18
N VAL A 99 3.68 4.26 6.55
CA VAL A 99 3.15 3.28 5.58
C VAL A 99 2.23 2.29 6.30
N ILE A 100 2.68 1.67 7.39
CA ILE A 100 1.87 0.71 8.17
C ILE A 100 0.59 1.35 8.71
N GLU A 101 0.66 2.58 9.20
CA GLU A 101 -0.53 3.34 9.62
C GLU A 101 -1.51 3.55 8.46
N SER A 102 -1.02 3.78 7.25
CA SER A 102 -1.88 3.88 6.06
C SER A 102 -2.55 2.54 5.72
N LEU A 103 -1.84 1.42 5.86
CA LEU A 103 -2.42 0.09 5.67
C LEU A 103 -3.56 -0.16 6.66
N TRP A 104 -3.33 0.12 7.94
CA TRP A 104 -4.36 -0.04 8.97
C TRP A 104 -5.56 0.91 8.80
N GLN A 105 -5.37 2.10 8.24
CA GLN A 105 -6.48 3.01 7.97
C GLN A 105 -7.45 2.45 6.93
N VAL A 106 -6.95 1.68 5.96
CA VAL A 106 -7.75 1.02 4.92
C VAL A 106 -8.52 -0.16 5.50
N VAL A 107 -7.85 -1.08 6.20
CA VAL A 107 -8.46 -2.24 6.88
C VAL A 107 -9.51 -1.86 7.92
N LEU A 108 -9.46 -0.63 8.44
CA LEU A 108 -10.43 -0.14 9.44
C LEU A 108 -11.48 0.80 8.83
N ALA A 109 -11.57 0.91 7.49
CA ALA A 109 -12.41 1.90 6.83
C ALA A 109 -13.89 1.51 6.82
N ASP A 110 -14.20 0.23 6.64
CA ASP A 110 -15.55 -0.32 6.64
C ASP A 110 -16.03 -0.72 8.05
N GLY A 111 -15.09 -0.89 9.00
CA GLY A 111 -15.35 -1.22 10.39
C GLY A 111 -15.43 -2.71 10.67
N GLU A 112 -15.29 -3.55 9.64
CA GLU A 112 -15.11 -4.98 9.77
C GLU A 112 -13.61 -5.30 9.70
N ARG A 113 -13.21 -6.48 10.16
CA ARG A 113 -11.79 -6.85 10.16
C ARG A 113 -11.70 -8.32 9.86
N ASP A 114 -11.11 -8.63 8.71
CA ASP A 114 -10.92 -10.02 8.32
C ASP A 114 -9.52 -10.53 8.73
N ALA A 115 -9.44 -11.84 8.97
CA ALA A 115 -8.18 -12.50 9.32
C ALA A 115 -7.15 -12.47 8.18
N GLU A 116 -7.60 -12.43 6.93
CA GLU A 116 -6.78 -12.35 5.73
C GLU A 116 -6.10 -10.97 5.62
N GLU A 117 -6.85 -9.90 5.79
CA GLU A 117 -6.33 -8.52 5.82
C GLU A 117 -5.29 -8.33 6.94
N ASP A 118 -5.63 -8.79 8.15
CA ASP A 118 -4.73 -8.77 9.31
C ASP A 118 -3.40 -9.48 9.03
N SER A 119 -3.49 -10.64 8.38
CA SER A 119 -2.33 -11.44 8.00
C SER A 119 -1.50 -10.73 6.93
N LEU A 120 -2.14 -10.07 5.98
CA LEU A 120 -1.47 -9.35 4.90
C LEU A 120 -0.77 -8.08 5.41
N VAL A 121 -1.38 -7.35 6.35
CA VAL A 121 -0.73 -6.20 7.02
C VAL A 121 0.46 -6.65 7.84
N ARG A 122 0.36 -7.78 8.57
CA ARG A 122 1.51 -8.37 9.29
C ARG A 122 2.63 -8.78 8.35
N LEU A 123 2.30 -9.41 7.23
CA LEU A 123 3.29 -9.76 6.20
C LEU A 123 3.99 -8.50 5.65
N ALA A 124 3.21 -7.47 5.30
CA ALA A 124 3.74 -6.21 4.80
C ALA A 124 4.65 -5.52 5.84
N ALA A 125 4.25 -5.49 7.12
CA ALA A 125 5.05 -4.95 8.21
C ALA A 125 6.41 -5.65 8.32
N ASN A 126 6.40 -6.98 8.36
CA ASN A 126 7.61 -7.78 8.43
C ASN A 126 8.54 -7.53 7.23
N LEU A 127 7.99 -7.46 6.01
CA LEU A 127 8.78 -7.20 4.81
C LEU A 127 9.40 -5.80 4.82
N LEU A 128 8.67 -4.79 5.35
CA LEU A 128 9.15 -3.42 5.54
C LEU A 128 10.15 -3.27 6.71
N GLY A 129 10.36 -4.34 7.49
CA GLY A 129 11.27 -4.34 8.64
C GLY A 129 10.65 -3.74 9.91
N ILE A 130 9.33 -3.67 9.99
CA ILE A 130 8.59 -3.22 11.16
C ILE A 130 8.14 -4.47 11.94
N ASN A 131 8.45 -4.50 13.24
CA ASN A 131 8.06 -5.62 14.08
C ASN A 131 6.55 -5.57 14.44
N ASP A 132 6.01 -6.69 14.90
CA ASP A 132 4.59 -6.82 15.25
C ASP A 132 4.13 -5.83 16.33
N ARG A 133 5.01 -5.49 17.28
CA ARG A 133 4.69 -4.54 18.36
C ARG A 133 4.47 -3.14 17.79
N ASP A 134 5.35 -2.68 16.92
CA ASP A 134 5.25 -1.37 16.29
C ASP A 134 4.07 -1.31 15.32
N SER A 135 3.80 -2.40 14.60
CA SER A 135 2.58 -2.52 13.79
C SER A 135 1.31 -2.43 14.63
N ALA A 136 1.26 -3.09 15.80
CA ALA A 136 0.12 -3.01 16.71
C ALA A 136 -0.05 -1.60 17.31
N LEU A 137 1.05 -0.90 17.60
CA LEU A 137 1.02 0.50 18.05
C LEU A 137 0.53 1.44 16.95
N ALA A 138 0.98 1.25 15.72
CA ALA A 138 0.49 1.99 14.55
C ALA A 138 -1.02 1.84 14.40
N ARG A 139 -1.54 0.62 14.53
CA ARG A 139 -2.99 0.36 14.55
C ARG A 139 -3.70 1.15 15.63
N GLN A 140 -3.22 1.08 16.88
CA GLN A 140 -3.83 1.80 18.01
C GLN A 140 -3.88 3.32 17.82
N ARG A 141 -2.98 3.90 17.02
CA ARG A 141 -2.99 5.33 16.71
C ARG A 141 -4.09 5.70 15.71
N VAL A 142 -4.36 4.83 14.75
CA VAL A 142 -5.36 5.10 13.70
C VAL A 142 -6.78 4.69 14.07
N SER A 143 -6.94 3.84 15.10
CA SER A 143 -8.24 3.45 15.66
C SER A 143 -8.83 4.44 16.69
N LYS A 144 -8.14 5.55 16.98
CA LYS A 144 -8.60 6.60 17.90
C LYS A 144 -9.31 7.72 17.17
#